data_AF-A0A939FJL6-F1
#
_entry.id   AF-A0A939FJL6-F1
#
_cell.length_a   1.000
_cell.length_b   1.000
_cell.length_c   1.000
_cell.angle_alpha   90.00
_cell.angle_beta   90.00
_cell.angle_gamma   90.00
#
_symmetry.space_group_name_H-M   'P 1'
#
loop_
_entity.id
_entity.type
_entity.pdbx_description
1 polymer ?
#
loop_
_entity_poly.entity_id
_entity_poly.type
_entity_poly.pdbx_seq_one_letter_code
_entity_poly.pdbx_strand_id
1 'polypeptide(L)'
;MTADVPERPLIPQPPTTVTHLRRAVAKIMPASLPEFASQLDDAVDEAVDPAQQRAEFGPLWRFTTRWAVYVWIQRQPRVAARFQELEDLAVTLDDREQIRAATSELGRILDDAHEAIGYGRR
;
A
#
# COMPACT_ATOMS: atom_id res chain seq x y z
N MET A 1 -3.20 -25.35 -23.19
CA MET A 1 -2.00 -24.93 -22.43
C MET A 1 -1.73 -23.47 -22.75
N THR A 2 -2.53 -22.55 -22.20
CA THR A 2 -2.26 -21.11 -22.31
C THR A 2 -1.13 -20.79 -21.35
N ALA A 3 0.03 -20.44 -21.88
CA ALA A 3 1.11 -19.91 -21.07
C ALA A 3 0.57 -18.71 -20.27
N ASP A 4 0.74 -18.77 -18.95
CA ASP A 4 0.49 -17.68 -18.01
C ASP A 4 1.44 -16.55 -18.42
N VAL A 5 0.97 -15.63 -19.27
CA VAL A 5 1.76 -14.46 -19.65
C VAL A 5 1.90 -13.63 -18.38
N PRO A 6 3.12 -13.31 -17.92
CA PRO A 6 3.29 -12.48 -16.73
C PRO A 6 2.59 -11.14 -16.99
N GLU A 7 1.54 -10.88 -16.22
CA GLU A 7 0.76 -9.66 -16.34
C GLU A 7 1.67 -8.46 -16.04
N ARG A 8 1.75 -7.53 -16.98
CA ARG A 8 2.63 -6.35 -16.82
C ARG A 8 1.97 -5.37 -15.86
N PRO A 9 2.76 -4.70 -15.00
CA PRO A 9 2.24 -3.63 -14.17
C PRO A 9 1.55 -2.54 -15.00
N LEU A 10 0.43 -2.02 -14.49
CA LEU A 10 -0.36 -0.95 -15.13
C LEU A 10 0.45 0.34 -15.34
N ILE A 11 1.39 0.60 -14.43
CA ILE A 11 2.35 1.71 -14.46
C ILE A 11 3.72 1.24 -13.95
N PRO A 12 4.84 1.89 -14.33
CA PRO A 12 6.11 1.70 -13.64
C PRO A 12 5.99 2.12 -12.17
N GLN A 13 6.85 1.58 -11.31
CA GLN A 13 6.90 2.00 -9.90
C GLN A 13 7.21 3.51 -9.83
N PRO A 14 6.33 4.33 -9.23
CA PRO A 14 6.60 5.75 -9.10
C PRO A 14 7.63 6.02 -7.99
N PRO A 15 8.35 7.15 -8.06
CA PRO A 15 9.11 7.65 -6.91
C PRO A 15 8.22 7.85 -5.68
N THR A 16 8.73 7.52 -4.49
CA THR A 16 8.04 7.66 -3.19
C THR A 16 7.97 9.11 -2.73
N THR A 17 7.26 9.93 -3.50
CA THR A 17 7.02 11.36 -3.22
C THR A 17 5.54 11.67 -3.40
N VAL A 18 4.99 12.59 -2.61
CA VAL A 18 3.55 12.93 -2.60
C VAL A 18 3.01 13.18 -4.01
N THR A 19 3.69 14.02 -4.81
CA THR A 19 3.24 14.37 -6.15
C THR A 19 3.19 13.17 -7.11
N HIS A 20 4.21 12.30 -7.08
CA HIS A 20 4.25 11.13 -7.96
C HIS A 20 3.24 10.07 -7.54
N LEU A 21 3.08 9.86 -6.22
CA LEU A 21 2.09 8.95 -5.66
C LEU A 21 0.67 9.44 -6.00
N ARG A 22 0.35 10.72 -5.83
CA ARG A 22 -0.96 11.27 -6.21
C ARG A 22 -1.28 11.05 -7.70
N ARG A 23 -0.30 11.23 -8.58
CA ARG A 23 -0.45 10.96 -10.02
C ARG A 23 -0.69 9.48 -10.32
N ALA A 24 0.01 8.58 -9.62
CA ALA A 24 -0.20 7.14 -9.74
C ALA A 24 -1.61 6.76 -9.27
N VAL A 25 -2.01 7.23 -8.08
CA VAL A 25 -3.34 7.02 -7.49
C VAL A 25 -4.44 7.47 -8.46
N ALA A 26 -4.33 8.68 -9.00
CA ALA A 26 -5.30 9.19 -9.98
C ALA A 26 -5.43 8.32 -11.23
N LYS A 27 -4.37 7.60 -11.61
CA LYS A 27 -4.34 6.77 -12.82
C LYS A 27 -4.87 5.36 -12.61
N ILE A 28 -4.59 4.73 -11.47
CA ILE A 28 -4.89 3.30 -11.25
C ILE A 28 -5.99 3.05 -10.21
N MET A 29 -6.28 4.04 -9.35
CA MET A 29 -7.22 3.93 -8.22
C MET A 29 -7.87 5.29 -7.93
N PRO A 30 -8.56 5.91 -8.91
CA PRO A 30 -9.08 7.28 -8.75
C PRO A 30 -10.08 7.41 -7.58
N ALA A 31 -10.77 6.33 -7.21
CA ALA A 31 -11.66 6.30 -6.05
C ALA A 31 -10.94 6.55 -4.71
N SER A 32 -9.64 6.28 -4.62
CA SER A 32 -8.83 6.48 -3.42
C SER A 32 -8.26 7.92 -3.31
N LEU A 33 -8.51 8.80 -4.27
CA LEU A 33 -8.03 10.19 -4.22
C LEU A 33 -8.53 11.01 -3.03
N PRO A 34 -9.81 10.91 -2.60
CA PRO A 34 -10.28 11.62 -1.41
C PRO A 34 -9.58 11.15 -0.14
N GLU A 35 -9.36 9.84 0.02
CA GLU A 35 -8.62 9.29 1.16
C GLU A 35 -7.15 9.74 1.14
N PHE A 36 -6.52 9.73 -0.04
CA PHE A 36 -5.15 10.24 -0.22
C PHE A 36 -5.02 11.69 0.25
N ALA A 37 -5.97 12.55 -0.16
CA ALA A 37 -5.96 13.96 0.21
C ALA A 37 -6.14 14.14 1.72
N SER A 38 -7.15 13.49 2.31
CA SER A 38 -7.40 13.56 3.76
C SER A 38 -6.20 13.12 4.58
N GLN A 39 -5.58 11.99 4.24
CA GLN A 39 -4.41 11.49 4.98
C GLN A 39 -3.16 12.35 4.78
N LEU A 40 -3.05 13.05 3.65
CA LEU A 40 -1.97 14.01 3.43
C LEU A 40 -2.16 15.23 4.34
N ASP A 41 -3.38 15.75 4.43
CA ASP A 41 -3.71 16.88 5.29
C ASP A 41 -3.44 16.52 6.76
N ASP A 42 -3.89 15.33 7.21
CA ASP A 42 -3.58 14.81 8.55
C ASP A 42 -2.07 14.72 8.82
N ALA A 43 -1.29 14.22 7.85
CA ALA A 43 0.16 14.08 7.98
C ALA A 43 0.88 15.44 8.01
N VAL A 44 0.34 16.47 7.34
CA VAL A 44 0.88 17.83 7.38
C VAL A 44 0.60 18.46 8.74
N ASP A 45 -0.63 18.34 9.24
CA ASP A 45 -1.03 18.85 10.55
C ASP A 45 -0.22 18.18 11.68
N GLU A 46 0.00 16.87 11.59
CA GLU A 46 0.82 16.15 12.55
C GLU A 46 2.31 16.57 12.47
N ALA A 47 2.82 16.87 11.28
CA ALA A 47 4.23 17.25 11.10
C ALA A 47 4.58 18.62 11.69
N VAL A 48 3.60 19.51 11.85
CA VAL A 48 3.80 20.83 12.47
C VAL A 48 3.61 20.79 14.00
N ASP A 49 3.08 19.69 14.55
CA ASP A 49 2.90 19.53 16.00
C ASP A 49 4.27 19.38 16.69
N PRO A 50 4.64 20.29 17.62
CA PRO A 50 5.87 20.19 18.39
C PRO A 50 6.01 18.89 19.20
N ALA A 51 4.92 18.26 19.61
CA ALA A 51 4.94 16.98 20.31
C ALA A 51 5.45 15.83 19.44
N GLN A 52 5.23 15.91 18.13
CA GLN A 52 5.53 14.85 17.16
C GLN A 52 6.94 14.96 16.56
N GLN A 53 7.70 16.02 16.87
CA GLN A 53 9.07 16.22 16.38
C GLN A 53 10.07 15.13 16.83
N ARG A 54 9.72 14.33 17.86
CA ARG A 54 10.58 13.23 18.34
C ARG A 54 10.33 11.88 17.67
N ALA A 55 9.36 11.78 16.76
CA ALA A 55 9.08 10.53 16.08
C ALA A 55 10.28 10.13 15.19
N GLU A 56 10.76 8.89 15.37
CA GLU A 56 11.89 8.32 14.59
C GLU A 56 11.65 8.38 13.08
N PHE A 57 10.38 8.25 12.68
CA PHE A 57 9.93 8.48 11.32
C PHE A 57 8.84 9.55 11.30
N GLY A 58 9.09 10.67 10.62
CA GLY A 58 8.15 11.78 10.54
C GLY A 58 6.81 11.41 9.86
N PRO A 59 5.71 12.12 10.15
CA PRO A 59 4.38 11.82 9.61
C PRO A 59 4.31 11.73 8.09
N LEU A 60 4.95 12.67 7.38
CA LEU A 60 5.03 12.66 5.92
C LEU A 60 5.77 11.44 5.36
N TRP A 61 6.80 10.96 6.04
CA TRP A 61 7.52 9.75 5.62
C TRP A 61 6.58 8.54 5.70
N ARG A 62 5.86 8.37 6.83
CA ARG A 62 4.90 7.27 7.01
C ARG A 62 3.80 7.32 5.96
N PHE A 63 3.28 8.51 5.68
CA PHE A 63 2.32 8.75 4.60
C PHE A 63 2.86 8.26 3.25
N THR A 64 4.05 8.72 2.84
CA THR A 64 4.62 8.34 1.53
C THR A 64 4.92 6.85 1.43
N THR A 65 5.43 6.21 2.50
CA THR A 65 5.71 4.77 2.53
C THR A 65 4.43 3.96 2.39
N ARG A 66 3.37 4.29 3.15
CA ARG A 66 2.06 3.61 3.07
C ARG A 66 1.51 3.66 1.65
N TRP A 67 1.47 4.84 1.04
CA TRP A 67 0.93 4.99 -0.31
C TRP A 67 1.83 4.38 -1.38
N ALA A 68 3.15 4.34 -1.19
CA ALA A 68 4.04 3.63 -2.10
C ALA A 68 3.79 2.12 -2.10
N VAL A 69 3.56 1.52 -0.92
CA VAL A 69 3.15 0.11 -0.79
C VAL A 69 1.81 -0.14 -1.46
N TYR A 70 0.82 0.71 -1.18
CA TYR A 70 -0.51 0.54 -1.77
C TYR A 70 -0.49 0.66 -3.30
N VAL A 71 0.25 1.63 -3.85
CA VAL A 71 0.46 1.75 -5.30
C VAL A 71 1.24 0.55 -5.87
N TRP A 72 2.20 0.01 -5.13
CA TRP A 72 2.94 -1.19 -5.56
C TRP A 72 2.01 -2.40 -5.72
N ILE A 73 1.09 -2.61 -4.78
CA ILE A 73 0.10 -3.70 -4.84
C ILE A 73 -0.82 -3.47 -6.04
N GLN A 74 -1.39 -2.28 -6.12
CA GLN A 74 -2.51 -1.98 -7.01
C GLN A 74 -2.09 -1.79 -8.47
N ARG A 75 -0.81 -1.51 -8.74
CA ARG A 75 -0.28 -1.51 -10.12
C ARG A 75 -0.17 -2.93 -10.69
N GLN A 76 -0.32 -3.99 -9.89
CA GLN A 76 -0.20 -5.39 -10.28
C GLN A 76 -1.58 -6.08 -10.16
N PRO A 77 -2.36 -6.23 -11.23
CA PRO A 77 -3.77 -6.60 -11.12
C PRO A 77 -4.00 -7.94 -10.41
N ARG A 78 -3.20 -8.97 -10.71
CA ARG A 78 -3.23 -10.24 -9.98
C ARG A 78 -2.94 -10.11 -8.47
N VAL A 79 -1.96 -9.30 -8.08
CA VAL A 79 -1.62 -9.08 -6.66
C VAL A 79 -2.73 -8.29 -5.98
N ALA A 80 -3.26 -7.27 -6.65
CA ALA A 80 -4.37 -6.47 -6.16
C ALA A 80 -5.65 -7.30 -5.92
N ALA A 81 -6.00 -8.15 -6.89
CA ALA A 81 -7.14 -9.08 -6.75
C ALA A 81 -6.94 -10.03 -5.57
N ARG A 82 -5.75 -10.62 -5.45
CA ARG A 82 -5.44 -11.51 -4.32
C ARG A 82 -5.46 -10.78 -2.98
N PHE A 83 -4.96 -9.55 -2.93
CA PHE A 83 -4.97 -8.73 -1.73
C PHE A 83 -6.41 -8.45 -1.27
N GLN A 84 -7.28 -8.04 -2.19
CA GLN A 84 -8.71 -7.81 -1.90
C GLN A 84 -9.41 -9.08 -1.41
N GLU A 85 -9.20 -10.22 -2.08
CA GLU A 85 -9.76 -11.52 -1.65
C GLU A 85 -9.35 -11.85 -0.20
N LEU A 86 -8.08 -11.63 0.13
CA LEU A 86 -7.57 -11.94 1.47
C LEU A 86 -8.10 -10.97 2.54
N GLU A 87 -8.28 -9.69 2.21
CA GLU A 87 -8.95 -8.73 3.10
C GLU A 87 -10.40 -9.13 3.35
N ASP A 88 -11.14 -9.51 2.30
CA ASP A 88 -12.52 -9.98 2.42
C ASP A 88 -12.62 -11.25 3.26
N LEU A 89 -11.73 -12.22 3.05
CA LEU A 89 -11.67 -13.46 3.85
C LEU A 89 -11.34 -13.18 5.32
N ALA A 90 -10.43 -12.25 5.60
CA ALA A 90 -10.06 -11.90 6.97
C ALA A 90 -11.21 -11.23 7.75
N VAL A 91 -12.13 -10.56 7.05
CA VAL A 91 -13.31 -9.91 7.64
C VAL A 91 -14.52 -10.84 7.73
N THR A 92 -14.69 -11.74 6.76
CA THR A 92 -15.93 -12.53 6.62
C THR A 92 -15.91 -13.91 7.29
N LEU A 93 -14.73 -14.48 7.55
CA LEU A 93 -14.61 -15.82 8.15
C LEU A 93 -14.69 -15.76 9.67
N ASP A 94 -15.31 -16.79 10.27
CA ASP A 94 -15.30 -17.04 11.73
C ASP A 94 -14.22 -18.05 12.15
N ASP A 95 -13.60 -18.72 11.18
CA ASP A 95 -12.55 -19.71 11.43
C ASP A 95 -11.20 -19.03 11.67
N ARG A 96 -10.70 -19.16 12.90
CA ARG A 96 -9.44 -18.57 13.36
C ARG A 96 -8.22 -19.05 12.58
N GLU A 97 -8.19 -20.30 12.12
CA GLU A 97 -7.06 -20.81 11.34
C GLU A 97 -7.05 -20.19 9.94
N GLN A 98 -8.22 -20.07 9.32
CA GLN A 98 -8.36 -19.45 8.00
C GLN A 98 -8.07 -17.94 8.04
N ILE A 99 -8.54 -17.22 9.08
CA ILE A 99 -8.18 -15.82 9.32
C ILE A 99 -6.67 -15.68 9.46
N ARG A 100 -6.02 -16.51 10.29
CA ARG A 100 -4.57 -16.46 10.47
C ARG A 100 -3.82 -16.72 9.17
N ALA A 101 -4.28 -17.68 8.36
CA ALA A 101 -3.69 -17.98 7.06
C ALA A 101 -3.81 -16.78 6.11
N ALA A 102 -4.99 -16.15 6.04
CA ALA A 102 -5.23 -14.97 5.23
C ALA A 102 -4.36 -13.77 5.66
N THR A 103 -4.30 -13.47 6.97
CA THR A 103 -3.44 -12.41 7.52
C THR A 103 -1.96 -12.70 7.27
N SER A 104 -1.52 -13.95 7.35
CA SER A 104 -0.13 -14.33 7.07
C SER A 104 0.22 -14.14 5.60
N GLU A 105 -0.73 -14.33 4.68
CA GLU A 105 -0.54 -14.08 3.26
C GLU A 105 -0.55 -12.57 2.93
N LEU A 106 -1.45 -11.79 3.54
CA LEU A 106 -1.42 -10.33 3.47
C LEU A 106 -0.06 -9.78 3.94
N GLY A 107 0.45 -10.29 5.06
CA GLY A 107 1.76 -9.92 5.59
C GLY A 107 2.89 -10.17 4.59
N ARG A 108 2.87 -11.30 3.87
CA ARG A 108 3.86 -11.60 2.82
C ARG A 108 3.78 -10.62 1.65
N ILE A 109 2.58 -10.30 1.18
CA ILE A 109 2.38 -9.31 0.09
C ILE A 109 2.92 -7.93 0.52
N LEU A 110 2.68 -7.54 1.77
CA LEU A 110 3.18 -6.28 2.31
C LEU A 110 4.71 -6.29 2.46
N ASP A 111 5.31 -7.38 2.93
CA ASP A 111 6.77 -7.53 3.01
C ASP A 111 7.41 -7.42 1.61
N ASP A 112 6.88 -8.13 0.61
CA ASP A 112 7.34 -8.06 -0.79
C ASP A 112 7.24 -6.64 -1.35
N ALA A 113 6.14 -5.94 -1.03
CA ALA A 113 5.94 -4.55 -1.43
C ALA A 113 7.03 -3.64 -0.83
N HIS A 114 7.25 -3.73 0.49
CA HIS A 114 8.27 -2.94 1.19
C HIS A 114 9.68 -3.20 0.65
N GLU A 115 10.04 -4.46 0.40
CA GLU A 115 11.32 -4.82 -0.20
C GLU A 115 11.49 -4.16 -1.57
N ALA A 116 10.48 -4.27 -2.43
CA ALA A 116 10.54 -3.73 -3.79
C ALA A 116 10.58 -2.20 -3.86
N ILE A 117 10.04 -1.48 -2.86
CA ILE A 117 10.13 -0.01 -2.77
C ILE A 117 11.39 0.46 -2.04
N GLY A 118 12.28 -0.45 -1.62
CA GLY A 118 13.56 -0.12 -0.96
C GLY A 118 13.45 0.14 0.55
N TYR A 119 12.35 -0.30 1.18
CA TYR A 119 12.06 -0.20 2.61
C TYR A 119 12.05 -1.56 3.33
N GLY A 120 12.59 -2.61 2.68
CA GLY A 120 12.71 -3.94 3.28
C GLY A 120 13.48 -3.89 4.61
N ARG A 121 12.96 -4.59 5.62
CA ARG A 121 13.53 -4.70 6.98
C ARG A 121 15.05 -4.90 6.91
N ARG A 122 15.81 -3.90 7.38
CA ARG A 122 17.21 -4.10 7.78
C ARG A 122 17.27 -4.76 9.14
#